data_AF-A0A7W0BYN3-F1
#
_entry.id   AF-A0A7W0BYN3-F1
#
_cell.length_a   1.000
_cell.length_b   1.000
_cell.length_c   1.000
_cell.angle_alpha   90.00
_cell.angle_beta   90.00
_cell.angle_gamma   90.00
#
_symmetry.space_group_name_H-M   'P 1'
#
loop_
_entity.id
_entity.type
_entity.pdbx_description
1 polymer ?
#
loop_
_entity_poly.entity_id
_entity_poly.type
_entity_poly.pdbx_seq_one_letter_code
_entity_poly.pdbx_strand_id
1 'polypeptide(L)'
;MIENLMEIQDILVRSKDALNKFKDILVPAIEQAKDDHERLYWHHIYEEEEHRFDRLEALLPKLQSQIQNSSAVSKGNGDFLRLLQDISLEKFGLHNFLEHLDLSLFHYKDTEYQETIESLRNMTAEDYQKIKYTFEALNKELDASVHFEASVPTDEKENQSELLKIQEYTTGNQNIIQQATLRKQYLTVGSLKNM
;
A
#
# COMPACT_ATOMS: atom_id res chain seq x y z
N MET A 1 -10.83 -16.67 4.97
CA MET A 1 -11.43 -15.88 3.87
C MET A 1 -12.25 -14.68 4.36
N ILE A 2 -13.41 -14.88 5.01
CA ILE A 2 -14.23 -13.76 5.52
C ILE A 2 -13.47 -12.94 6.56
N GLU A 3 -12.76 -13.60 7.48
CA GLU A 3 -11.90 -12.93 8.46
C GLU A 3 -10.84 -12.04 7.78
N ASN A 4 -10.20 -12.53 6.71
CA ASN A 4 -9.25 -11.73 5.92
C ASN A 4 -9.93 -10.50 5.27
N LEU A 5 -11.16 -10.65 4.79
CA LEU A 5 -11.92 -9.52 4.22
C LEU A 5 -12.32 -8.50 5.28
N MET A 6 -12.69 -8.95 6.49
CA MET A 6 -12.99 -8.06 7.63
C MET A 6 -11.74 -7.30 8.07
N GLU A 7 -10.60 -7.98 8.18
CA GLU A 7 -9.32 -7.33 8.50
C GLU A 7 -8.95 -6.27 7.44
N ILE A 8 -9.09 -6.60 6.15
CA ILE A 8 -8.89 -5.63 5.07
C ILE A 8 -9.86 -4.45 5.20
N GLN A 9 -11.13 -4.72 5.51
CA GLN A 9 -12.13 -3.67 5.70
C GLN A 9 -11.71 -2.72 6.83
N ASP A 10 -11.29 -3.24 7.98
CA ASP A 10 -10.89 -2.44 9.12
C ASP A 10 -9.68 -1.55 8.79
N ILE A 11 -8.71 -2.08 8.03
CA ILE A 11 -7.57 -1.31 7.51
C ILE A 11 -8.04 -0.17 6.60
N LEU A 12 -8.92 -0.46 5.63
CA LEU A 12 -9.38 0.53 4.66
C LEU A 12 -10.24 1.63 5.32
N VAL A 13 -11.02 1.30 6.35
CA VAL A 13 -11.76 2.28 7.15
C VAL A 13 -10.80 3.19 7.91
N ARG A 14 -9.82 2.64 8.63
CA ARG A 14 -8.81 3.45 9.34
C ARG A 14 -8.05 4.35 8.38
N SER A 15 -7.67 3.82 7.22
CA SER A 15 -6.96 4.60 6.21
C SER A 15 -7.81 5.75 5.68
N LYS A 16 -9.11 5.54 5.45
CA LYS A 16 -10.02 6.61 5.02
C LYS A 16 -10.09 7.74 6.05
N ASP A 17 -10.19 7.41 7.33
CA ASP A 17 -10.19 8.40 8.41
C ASP A 17 -8.85 9.16 8.50
N ALA A 18 -7.74 8.46 8.26
CA ALA A 18 -6.41 9.05 8.21
C ALA A 18 -6.24 10.04 7.04
N LEU A 19 -6.80 9.74 5.87
CA LEU A 19 -6.79 10.66 4.73
C LEU A 19 -7.47 11.98 5.05
N ASN A 20 -8.64 11.95 5.68
CA ASN A 20 -9.33 13.19 6.07
C ASN A 20 -8.48 14.04 7.01
N LYS A 21 -7.91 13.43 8.05
CA LYS A 21 -7.03 14.14 8.99
C LYS A 21 -5.81 14.73 8.29
N PHE A 22 -5.21 14.00 7.37
CA PHE A 22 -4.05 14.48 6.64
C PHE A 22 -4.40 15.62 5.67
N LYS A 23 -5.51 15.50 4.92
CA LYS A 23 -6.02 16.56 4.06
C LYS A 23 -6.29 17.85 4.84
N ASP A 24 -6.86 17.76 6.05
CA ASP A 24 -7.09 18.92 6.92
C ASP A 24 -5.77 19.63 7.30
N ILE A 25 -4.67 18.88 7.47
CA ILE A 25 -3.33 19.43 7.71
C ILE A 25 -2.76 20.13 6.46
N LEU A 26 -3.05 19.60 5.26
CA LEU A 26 -2.54 20.16 4.01
C LEU A 26 -3.23 21.47 3.61
N VAL A 27 -4.50 21.67 3.95
CA VAL A 27 -5.25 22.87 3.55
C VAL A 27 -4.53 24.17 3.95
N PRO A 28 -4.12 24.38 5.23
CA PRO A 28 -3.34 25.55 5.61
C PRO A 28 -2.03 25.73 4.82
N ALA A 29 -1.31 24.64 4.51
CA ALA A 29 -0.08 24.72 3.73
C ALA A 29 -0.30 25.15 2.28
N ILE A 30 -1.40 24.74 1.66
CA ILE A 30 -1.79 25.19 0.32
C ILE A 30 -2.18 26.67 0.34
N GLU A 31 -2.96 27.08 1.34
CA GLU A 31 -3.43 28.46 1.48
C GLU A 31 -2.28 29.44 1.75
N GLN A 32 -1.34 29.05 2.60
CA GLN A 32 -0.22 29.87 3.09
C GLN A 32 1.09 29.68 2.32
N ALA A 33 1.05 28.91 1.21
CA ALA A 33 2.22 28.67 0.37
C ALA A 33 2.90 29.99 -0.06
N LYS A 34 4.23 30.01 0.03
CA LYS A 34 5.08 31.19 -0.21
C LYS A 34 5.30 31.47 -1.69
N ASP A 35 5.19 30.44 -2.52
CA ASP A 35 5.33 30.51 -3.96
C ASP A 35 4.45 29.47 -4.68
N ASP A 36 4.38 29.58 -6.00
CA ASP A 36 3.57 28.70 -6.84
C ASP A 36 4.03 27.24 -6.81
N HIS A 37 5.33 27.00 -6.57
CA HIS A 37 5.88 25.65 -6.52
C HIS A 37 5.43 24.93 -5.24
N GLU A 38 5.55 25.59 -4.07
CA GLU A 38 5.06 25.06 -2.79
C GLU A 38 3.54 24.83 -2.83
N ARG A 39 2.78 25.77 -3.43
CA ARG A 39 1.34 25.60 -3.61
C ARG A 39 1.02 24.38 -4.48
N LEU A 40 1.71 24.23 -5.62
CA LEU A 40 1.50 23.10 -6.53
C LEU A 40 1.87 21.77 -5.87
N TYR A 41 2.97 21.74 -5.12
CA TYR A 41 3.44 20.56 -4.40
C TYR A 41 2.38 20.03 -3.42
N TRP A 42 1.87 20.89 -2.52
CA TRP A 42 0.86 20.48 -1.56
C TRP A 42 -0.49 20.20 -2.21
N HIS A 43 -0.88 20.99 -3.22
CA HIS A 43 -2.12 20.77 -3.95
C HIS A 43 -2.12 19.41 -4.67
N HIS A 44 -0.99 19.00 -5.25
CA HIS A 44 -0.87 17.73 -5.95
C HIS A 44 -1.05 16.54 -4.99
N ILE A 45 -0.37 16.56 -3.84
CA ILE A 45 -0.53 15.53 -2.80
C ILE A 45 -1.99 15.50 -2.31
N TYR A 46 -2.58 16.66 -2.05
CA TYR A 46 -3.99 16.76 -1.65
C TYR A 46 -4.92 16.11 -2.69
N GLU A 47 -4.73 16.41 -3.98
CA GLU A 47 -5.56 15.89 -5.07
C GLU A 47 -5.44 14.37 -5.19
N GLU A 48 -4.23 13.82 -5.08
CA GLU A 48 -4.04 12.36 -5.12
C GLU A 48 -4.73 11.65 -3.96
N GLU A 49 -4.69 12.23 -2.76
CA GLU A 49 -5.39 11.68 -1.60
C GLU A 49 -6.90 11.89 -1.63
N GLU A 50 -7.40 12.96 -2.26
CA GLU A 50 -8.83 13.13 -2.55
C GLU A 50 -9.33 12.04 -3.51
N HIS A 51 -8.59 11.78 -4.60
CA HIS A 51 -8.93 10.69 -5.51
C HIS A 51 -8.90 9.33 -4.81
N ARG A 52 -7.98 9.12 -3.86
CA ARG A 52 -7.95 7.90 -3.06
C ARG A 52 -9.15 7.80 -2.12
N PHE A 53 -9.52 8.89 -1.48
CA PHE A 53 -10.71 8.96 -0.64
C PHE A 53 -11.98 8.55 -1.41
N ASP A 54 -12.17 9.07 -2.62
CA ASP A 54 -13.30 8.71 -3.50
C ASP A 54 -13.31 7.22 -3.86
N ARG A 55 -12.14 6.62 -4.12
CA ARG A 55 -12.04 5.16 -4.36
C ARG A 55 -12.43 4.36 -3.13
N LEU A 56 -12.01 4.78 -1.93
CA LEU A 56 -12.38 4.13 -0.67
C LEU A 56 -13.89 4.23 -0.39
N GLU A 57 -14.52 5.38 -0.67
CA GLU A 57 -15.98 5.55 -0.59
C GLU A 57 -16.73 4.57 -1.49
N ALA A 58 -16.22 4.32 -2.70
CA ALA A 58 -16.81 3.36 -3.63
C ALA A 58 -16.52 1.89 -3.25
N LEU A 59 -15.35 1.61 -2.66
CA LEU A 59 -14.88 0.26 -2.35
C LEU A 59 -15.52 -0.32 -1.08
N LEU A 60 -15.56 0.46 0.01
CA LEU A 60 -15.99 -0.02 1.32
C LEU A 60 -17.40 -0.65 1.32
N PRO A 61 -18.43 -0.07 0.65
CA PRO A 61 -19.75 -0.69 0.59
C PRO A 61 -19.76 -2.03 -0.17
N LYS A 62 -18.96 -2.16 -1.24
CA LYS A 62 -18.83 -3.41 -2.01
C LYS A 62 -18.20 -4.50 -1.14
N LEU A 63 -17.14 -4.16 -0.42
CA LEU A 63 -16.46 -5.07 0.51
C LEU A 63 -17.41 -5.54 1.62
N GLN A 64 -18.13 -4.61 2.25
CA GLN A 64 -19.13 -4.91 3.28
C GLN A 64 -20.20 -5.87 2.78
N SER A 65 -20.69 -5.68 1.55
CA SER A 65 -21.70 -6.54 0.93
C SER A 65 -21.19 -7.96 0.70
N GLN A 66 -19.92 -8.14 0.29
CA GLN A 66 -19.32 -9.48 0.13
C GLN A 66 -19.11 -10.18 1.47
N ILE A 67 -18.73 -9.45 2.52
CA ILE A 67 -18.59 -9.98 3.88
C ILE A 67 -19.94 -10.51 4.41
N GLN A 68 -21.03 -9.77 4.16
CA GLN A 68 -22.38 -10.15 4.58
C GLN A 68 -22.95 -11.31 3.75
N ASN A 69 -22.57 -11.42 2.48
CA ASN A 69 -23.06 -12.45 1.56
C ASN A 69 -21.96 -13.48 1.25
N SER A 70 -21.58 -14.29 2.25
CA SER A 70 -20.44 -15.22 2.15
C SER A 70 -20.50 -16.20 0.97
N SER A 71 -21.70 -16.54 0.47
CA SER A 71 -21.88 -17.42 -0.70
C SER A 71 -21.39 -16.81 -2.02
N ALA A 72 -21.23 -15.48 -2.08
CA ALA A 72 -20.73 -14.76 -3.25
C ALA A 72 -19.20 -14.75 -3.33
N VAL A 73 -18.51 -15.15 -2.25
CA VAL A 73 -17.05 -15.13 -2.14
C VAL A 73 -16.47 -16.37 -2.82
N SER A 74 -16.14 -16.26 -4.10
CA SER A 74 -15.53 -17.35 -4.87
C SER A 74 -14.73 -16.84 -6.07
N LYS A 75 -13.74 -17.63 -6.51
CA LYS A 75 -12.95 -17.33 -7.73
C LYS A 75 -13.79 -17.32 -9.02
N GLY A 76 -14.96 -17.97 -9.03
CA GLY A 76 -15.87 -17.98 -10.17
C GLY A 76 -16.77 -16.73 -10.24
N ASN A 77 -16.78 -15.90 -9.20
CA ASN A 77 -17.58 -14.68 -9.17
C ASN A 77 -16.78 -13.49 -9.70
N GLY A 78 -17.16 -12.99 -10.88
CA GLY A 78 -16.51 -11.84 -11.50
C GLY A 78 -16.59 -10.54 -10.68
N ASP A 79 -17.66 -10.33 -9.91
CA ASP A 79 -17.77 -9.17 -9.02
C ASP A 79 -16.77 -9.25 -7.87
N PHE A 80 -16.57 -10.45 -7.33
CA PHE A 80 -15.58 -10.67 -6.28
C PHE A 80 -14.14 -10.52 -6.81
N LEU A 81 -13.85 -10.97 -8.03
CA LEU A 81 -12.54 -10.72 -8.66
C LEU A 81 -12.27 -9.23 -8.87
N ARG A 82 -13.28 -8.45 -9.30
CA ARG A 82 -13.17 -6.99 -9.39
C ARG A 82 -12.92 -6.35 -8.03
N LEU A 83 -13.59 -6.83 -6.98
CA LEU A 83 -13.33 -6.37 -5.62
C LEU A 83 -11.86 -6.62 -5.21
N LEU A 84 -11.30 -7.79 -5.53
CA LEU A 84 -9.89 -8.08 -5.25
C LEU A 84 -8.94 -7.17 -6.02
N GLN A 85 -9.29 -6.76 -7.25
CA GLN A 85 -8.53 -5.77 -8.01
C GLN A 85 -8.58 -4.39 -7.34
N ASP A 86 -9.76 -3.94 -6.90
CA ASP A 86 -9.93 -2.68 -6.18
C ASP A 86 -9.12 -2.69 -4.87
N ILE A 87 -9.15 -3.80 -4.10
CA ILE A 87 -8.33 -3.98 -2.89
C ILE A 87 -6.83 -3.96 -3.22
N SER A 88 -6.43 -4.60 -4.32
CA SER A 88 -5.03 -4.60 -4.77
C SER A 88 -4.55 -3.18 -5.06
N LEU A 89 -5.39 -2.35 -5.70
CA LEU A 89 -5.09 -0.95 -5.94
C LEU A 89 -4.99 -0.16 -4.63
N GLU A 90 -5.85 -0.41 -3.64
CA GLU A 90 -5.77 0.29 -2.36
C GLU A 90 -4.61 -0.16 -1.46
N LYS A 91 -4.11 -1.40 -1.64
CA LYS A 91 -2.81 -1.81 -1.10
C LYS A 91 -1.69 -0.90 -1.61
N PHE A 92 -1.70 -0.56 -2.91
CA PHE A 92 -0.76 0.41 -3.48
C PHE A 92 -1.04 1.84 -2.98
N GLY A 93 -2.32 2.22 -2.84
CA GLY A 93 -2.71 3.49 -2.24
C GLY A 93 -2.18 3.71 -0.82
N LEU A 94 -2.13 2.66 0.02
CA LEU A 94 -1.52 2.72 1.35
C LEU A 94 -0.01 2.99 1.30
N HIS A 95 0.69 2.41 0.32
CA HIS A 95 2.11 2.69 0.12
C HIS A 95 2.32 4.16 -0.30
N ASN A 96 1.58 4.65 -1.30
CA ASN A 96 1.71 6.05 -1.72
C ASN A 96 1.40 7.02 -0.57
N PHE A 97 0.37 6.73 0.22
CA PHE A 97 0.04 7.56 1.37
C PHE A 97 1.15 7.54 2.43
N LEU A 98 1.81 6.40 2.64
CA LEU A 98 2.98 6.32 3.50
C LEU A 98 4.11 7.23 2.99
N GLU A 99 4.37 7.22 1.67
CA GLU A 99 5.37 8.12 1.05
C GLU A 99 5.00 9.59 1.22
N HIS A 100 3.73 9.96 1.05
CA HIS A 100 3.24 11.32 1.26
C HIS A 100 3.40 11.79 2.71
N LEU A 101 3.18 10.91 3.69
CA LEU A 101 3.42 11.20 5.09
C LEU A 101 4.91 11.40 5.37
N ASP A 102 5.78 10.54 4.82
CA ASP A 102 7.24 10.67 4.97
C ASP A 102 7.77 11.95 4.31
N LEU A 103 7.29 12.29 3.12
CA LEU A 103 7.55 13.56 2.46
C LEU A 103 7.12 14.76 3.33
N SER A 104 5.94 14.66 3.95
CA SER A 104 5.41 15.70 4.82
C SER A 104 6.21 15.88 6.10
N LEU A 105 6.75 14.81 6.67
CA LEU A 105 7.61 14.88 7.87
C LEU A 105 8.89 15.68 7.64
N PHE A 106 9.42 15.73 6.41
CA PHE A 106 10.54 16.64 6.11
C PHE A 106 10.14 18.12 6.20
N HIS A 107 8.89 18.46 5.91
CA HIS A 107 8.41 19.84 5.95
C HIS A 107 7.88 20.26 7.32
N TYR A 108 7.12 19.38 7.97
CA TYR A 108 6.46 19.65 9.26
C TYR A 108 7.33 19.33 10.47
N LYS A 109 8.63 19.07 10.26
CA LYS A 109 9.57 18.85 11.34
C LYS A 109 9.61 20.06 12.28
N ASP A 110 9.59 19.79 13.57
CA ASP A 110 9.59 20.76 14.66
C ASP A 110 8.35 21.70 14.65
N THR A 111 7.25 21.28 14.00
CA THR A 111 5.95 21.98 14.00
C THR A 111 4.92 21.25 14.87
N GLU A 112 3.78 21.91 15.13
CA GLU A 112 2.67 21.31 15.88
C GLU A 112 2.05 20.07 15.19
N TYR A 113 2.24 19.92 13.88
CA TYR A 113 1.69 18.80 13.11
C TYR A 113 2.59 17.56 13.12
N GLN A 114 3.85 17.67 13.55
CA GLN A 114 4.81 16.56 13.48
C GLN A 114 4.27 15.30 14.16
N GLU A 115 3.86 15.39 15.43
CA GLU A 115 3.40 14.22 16.19
C GLU A 115 2.16 13.57 15.55
N THR A 116 1.28 14.38 14.98
CA THR A 116 0.08 13.88 14.29
C THR A 116 0.47 13.13 13.02
N ILE A 117 1.35 13.70 12.19
CA ILE A 117 1.82 13.07 10.95
C ILE A 117 2.61 11.79 11.26
N GLU A 118 3.49 11.79 12.28
CA GLU A 118 4.22 10.59 12.72
C GLU A 118 3.26 9.48 13.17
N SER A 119 2.19 9.82 13.89
CA SER A 119 1.17 8.85 14.28
C SER A 119 0.43 8.27 13.08
N LEU A 120 0.06 9.09 12.10
CA LEU A 120 -0.58 8.63 10.86
C LEU A 120 0.37 7.72 10.08
N ARG A 121 1.65 8.10 10.01
CA ARG A 121 2.71 7.38 9.31
C ARG A 121 2.92 5.99 9.89
N ASN A 122 3.09 5.89 11.20
CA ASN A 122 3.31 4.61 11.87
C ASN A 122 2.11 3.66 11.70
N MET A 123 0.89 4.18 11.88
CA MET A 123 -0.34 3.41 11.64
C MET A 123 -0.43 2.94 10.19
N THR A 124 -0.14 3.80 9.22
CA THR A 124 -0.19 3.47 7.80
C THR A 124 0.86 2.44 7.42
N ALA A 125 2.07 2.50 8.00
CA ALA A 125 3.12 1.51 7.79
C ALA A 125 2.71 0.12 8.30
N GLU A 126 2.12 0.04 9.50
CA GLU A 126 1.60 -1.21 10.06
C GLU A 126 0.48 -1.77 9.19
N ASP A 127 -0.49 -0.94 8.82
CA ASP A 127 -1.63 -1.30 7.99
C ASP A 127 -1.19 -1.75 6.59
N TYR A 128 -0.19 -1.09 5.99
CA TYR A 128 0.38 -1.47 4.71
C TYR A 128 1.00 -2.88 4.75
N GLN A 129 1.81 -3.18 5.77
CA GLN A 129 2.37 -4.53 5.91
C GLN A 129 1.26 -5.56 6.16
N LYS A 130 0.30 -5.23 7.02
CA LYS A 130 -0.80 -6.13 7.35
C LYS A 130 -1.65 -6.46 6.12
N ILE A 131 -2.04 -5.46 5.31
CA ILE A 131 -2.86 -5.70 4.11
C ILE A 131 -2.11 -6.57 3.09
N LYS A 132 -0.77 -6.43 2.96
CA LYS A 132 0.04 -7.27 2.08
C LYS A 132 -0.09 -8.74 2.46
N TYR A 133 0.16 -9.06 3.74
CA TYR A 133 0.07 -10.43 4.24
C TYR A 133 -1.35 -10.98 4.15
N THR A 134 -2.35 -10.20 4.55
CA THR A 134 -3.76 -10.62 4.52
C THR A 134 -4.26 -10.85 3.09
N PHE A 135 -3.87 -10.00 2.14
CA PHE A 135 -4.24 -10.15 0.73
C PHE A 135 -3.53 -11.34 0.07
N GLU A 136 -2.26 -11.59 0.39
CA GLU A 136 -1.55 -12.77 -0.09
C GLU A 136 -2.18 -14.08 0.44
N ALA A 137 -2.56 -14.11 1.72
CA ALA A 137 -3.28 -15.23 2.32
C ALA A 137 -4.63 -15.46 1.63
N LEU A 138 -5.37 -14.38 1.34
CA LEU A 138 -6.64 -14.44 0.61
C LEU A 138 -6.47 -15.02 -0.81
N ASN A 139 -5.46 -14.56 -1.56
CA ASN A 139 -5.14 -15.09 -2.88
C ASN A 139 -4.78 -16.59 -2.85
N LYS A 140 -4.00 -17.03 -1.85
CA LYS A 140 -3.65 -18.45 -1.64
C LYS A 140 -4.89 -19.30 -1.34
N GLU A 141 -5.77 -18.84 -0.44
CA GLU A 141 -7.01 -19.55 -0.11
C GLU A 141 -7.96 -19.68 -1.31
N LEU A 142 -7.97 -18.67 -2.19
CA LEU A 142 -8.80 -18.65 -3.39
C LEU A 142 -8.23 -19.44 -4.56
N ASP A 143 -6.98 -19.90 -4.48
CA ASP A 143 -6.23 -20.38 -5.65
C ASP A 143 -6.37 -19.39 -6.81
N ALA A 144 -6.27 -18.11 -6.47
CA ALA A 144 -6.44 -16.99 -7.38
C ALA A 144 -5.15 -16.18 -7.39
N SER A 145 -4.57 -16.00 -8.58
CA SER A 145 -3.40 -15.13 -8.76
C SER A 145 -3.86 -13.73 -9.14
N VAL A 146 -4.70 -13.09 -8.30
CA VAL A 146 -5.05 -11.67 -8.49
C VAL A 146 -3.85 -10.84 -8.07
N HIS A 147 -2.90 -10.73 -9.00
CA HIS A 147 -1.71 -9.91 -8.90
C HIS A 147 -1.77 -8.90 -10.03
N PHE A 148 -1.76 -7.61 -9.70
CA PHE A 148 -1.75 -6.54 -10.69
C PHE A 148 -0.41 -5.85 -10.63
N GLU A 149 0.40 -5.97 -11.69
CA GLU A 149 1.76 -5.40 -11.70
C GLU A 149 1.78 -3.88 -11.48
N ALA A 150 0.69 -3.19 -11.84
CA ALA A 150 0.57 -1.76 -11.59
C ALA A 150 0.24 -1.41 -10.12
N SER A 151 -0.13 -2.39 -9.28
CA SER A 151 -0.34 -2.21 -7.83
C SER A 151 0.86 -2.67 -6.99
N VAL A 152 1.98 -2.98 -7.65
CA VAL A 152 3.26 -3.22 -6.99
C VAL A 152 4.01 -1.89 -6.97
N PRO A 153 4.41 -1.38 -5.79
CA PRO A 153 5.27 -0.22 -5.69
C PRO A 153 6.57 -0.37 -6.45
N THR A 154 7.17 0.75 -6.83
CA THR A 154 8.46 0.75 -7.53
C THR A 154 9.54 0.07 -6.70
N ASP A 155 9.52 0.30 -5.39
CA ASP A 155 10.47 -0.26 -4.43
C ASP A 155 10.44 -1.79 -4.37
N GLU A 156 9.28 -2.38 -4.66
CA GLU A 156 9.04 -3.82 -4.56
C GLU A 156 9.22 -4.56 -5.89
N LYS A 157 9.42 -3.85 -7.01
CA LYS A 157 9.60 -4.48 -8.33
C LYS A 157 10.97 -5.13 -8.44
N GLU A 158 10.99 -6.43 -8.74
CA GLU A 158 12.23 -7.22 -8.89
C GLU A 158 13.17 -6.66 -9.98
N ASN A 159 12.59 -6.15 -11.08
CA ASN A 159 13.34 -5.66 -12.25
C ASN A 159 13.67 -4.16 -12.21
N GLN A 160 13.47 -3.48 -11.08
CA GLN A 160 13.83 -2.07 -10.93
C GLN A 160 15.24 -1.88 -10.35
N SER A 161 15.86 -0.77 -10.73
CA SER A 161 17.17 -0.38 -10.19
C SER A 161 17.10 -0.15 -8.69
N GLU A 162 18.10 -0.63 -7.93
CA GLU A 162 18.21 -0.40 -6.48
C GLU A 162 18.24 1.08 -6.10
N LEU A 163 18.63 1.96 -7.03
CA LEU A 163 18.64 3.42 -6.85
C LEU A 163 17.23 4.02 -6.76
N LEU A 164 16.22 3.30 -7.29
CA LEU A 164 14.82 3.70 -7.31
C LEU A 164 14.03 3.04 -6.17
N LYS A 165 14.73 2.35 -5.25
CA LYS A 165 14.11 1.65 -4.13
C LYS A 165 14.48 2.34 -2.81
N ILE A 166 13.50 2.51 -1.94
CA ILE A 166 13.63 3.00 -0.59
C ILE A 166 13.61 1.79 0.35
N GLN A 167 14.74 1.56 1.04
CA GLN A 167 14.93 0.36 1.87
C GLN A 167 13.87 0.20 2.96
N GLU A 168 13.39 1.30 3.52
CA GLU A 168 12.39 1.32 4.59
C GLU A 168 11.06 0.69 4.17
N TYR A 169 10.68 0.80 2.89
CA TYR A 169 9.44 0.20 2.38
C TYR A 169 9.60 -1.26 1.93
N THR A 170 10.83 -1.68 1.64
CA THR A 170 11.13 -3.06 1.20
C THR A 170 11.38 -4.02 2.36
N THR A 171 11.69 -3.53 3.56
CA THR A 171 11.98 -4.34 4.75
C THR A 171 10.77 -4.52 5.66
N GLY A 172 9.73 -5.20 5.15
CA GLY A 172 8.74 -5.84 6.01
C GLY A 172 9.36 -7.06 6.71
N ASN A 173 9.70 -6.91 8.00
CA ASN A 173 10.09 -7.97 8.97
C ASN A 173 10.57 -9.31 8.36
N GLN A 174 11.80 -9.34 7.85
CA GLN A 174 12.50 -10.60 7.51
C GLN A 174 12.80 -11.49 8.73
N ASN A 175 12.42 -11.08 9.95
CA ASN A 175 12.67 -11.84 11.17
C ASN A 175 11.73 -13.04 11.41
N ILE A 176 10.76 -13.30 10.51
CA ILE A 176 9.91 -14.52 10.59
C ILE A 176 10.38 -15.63 9.63
N ILE A 177 11.27 -15.35 8.67
CA ILE A 177 11.85 -16.40 7.81
C ILE A 177 13.26 -16.73 8.30
N GLN A 178 13.34 -17.30 9.50
CA GLN A 178 14.52 -18.07 9.86
C GLN A 178 14.59 -19.31 8.96
N GLN A 179 15.70 -19.41 8.24
CA GLN A 179 16.28 -20.64 7.69
C GLN A 179 15.51 -21.32 6.54
N ALA A 180 15.52 -20.69 5.37
CA ALA A 180 15.64 -21.43 4.12
C ALA A 180 17.00 -21.10 3.50
N THR A 181 17.97 -22.00 3.72
CA THR A 181 19.30 -21.94 3.09
C THR A 181 19.18 -21.94 1.57
N LEU A 182 19.26 -20.76 0.96
CA LEU A 182 19.54 -20.63 -0.47
C LEU A 182 21.05 -20.84 -0.68
N ARG A 183 21.43 -22.10 -0.93
CA ARG A 183 22.71 -22.40 -1.61
C ARG A 183 22.66 -21.74 -2.99
N LYS A 184 23.28 -20.57 -3.13
CA LYS A 184 23.62 -19.98 -4.43
C LYS A 184 24.57 -20.95 -5.16
N GLN A 185 24.04 -21.71 -6.11
CA GLN A 185 24.87 -22.37 -7.11
C GLN A 185 25.34 -21.31 -8.10
N TYR A 186 26.59 -20.89 -7.95
CA TYR A 186 27.28 -20.12 -8.97
C TYR A 186 27.53 -21.03 -10.18
N LEU A 187 26.82 -20.79 -11.27
CA LEU A 187 27.19 -21.33 -12.58
C LEU A 187 28.41 -20.55 -13.06
N THR A 188 29.60 -21.11 -12.85
CA THR A 188 30.83 -20.61 -13.45
C THR A 188 30.85 -20.96 -14.94
N VAL A 189 30.90 -19.93 -15.78
CA VAL A 189 31.18 -19.97 -17.22
C VAL A 189 32.56 -20.59 -17.46
N GLY A 190 32.63 -21.92 -17.56
CA GLY A 190 33.89 -22.64 -17.69
C GLY A 190 33.80 -24.12 -18.06
N SER A 191 32.66 -24.64 -18.53
CA SER A 191 32.56 -26.02 -19.01
C SER A 191 31.65 -26.15 -20.21
N LEU A 192 32.07 -25.50 -21.30
CA LEU A 192 31.75 -25.92 -22.66
C LEU A 192 33.06 -25.95 -23.44
N LYS A 193 33.83 -27.02 -23.25
CA LYS A 193 34.86 -27.47 -24.19
C LYS A 193 35.21 -28.94 -23.90
N ASN A 194 34.95 -29.77 -24.90
CA ASN A 194 35.49 -31.12 -25.14
C ASN A 194 34.91 -32.26 -24.28
N MET A 195 33.90 -32.98 -24.80
CA MET A 195 34.03 -34.21 -25.61
C MET A 195 32.64 -34.78 -25.89
#